data_AF-A0A2A5RN01-F1
#
_entry.id   AF-A0A2A5RN01-F1
#
_cell.length_a   1.000
_cell.length_b   1.000
_cell.length_c   1.000
_cell.angle_alpha   90.00
_cell.angle_beta   90.00
_cell.angle_gamma   90.00
#
_symmetry.space_group_name_H-M   'P 1'
#
loop_
_entity.id
_entity.type
_entity.pdbx_description
1 polymer ?
#
loop_
_entity_poly.entity_id
_entity_poly.type
_entity_poly.pdbx_seq_one_letter_code
_entity_poly.pdbx_strand_id
1 'polypeptide(L)'
;MLIIDEKLLALDEQIDQIVAEFINLPEVTTYRLAKIEFNKDHELQDKLRLLNAQADYILYRPELKQLQKEIITNDKVYALKLAENDVQVVLSELTERIARSISDHIYIDENLPLKGGSRHDRHHRK
;
A
#
# COMPACT_ATOMS: atom_id res chain seq x y z
N MET A 1 -19.89 15.95 -30.43
CA MET A 1 -19.19 17.21 -30.14
C MET A 1 -18.88 17.20 -28.65
N LEU A 2 -17.62 16.97 -28.28
CA LEU A 2 -17.18 17.02 -26.89
C LEU A 2 -17.23 18.49 -26.47
N ILE A 3 -18.21 18.85 -25.64
CA ILE A 3 -18.21 20.14 -24.96
C ILE A 3 -17.15 20.01 -23.88
N ILE A 4 -15.98 20.61 -24.11
CA ILE A 4 -14.94 20.69 -23.08
C ILE A 4 -15.50 21.63 -22.02
N ASP A 5 -15.88 21.07 -20.87
CA ASP A 5 -16.30 21.84 -19.71
C ASP A 5 -15.03 22.35 -19.01
N GLU A 6 -14.83 23.66 -19.01
CA GLU A 6 -13.68 24.32 -18.38
C GLU A 6 -13.51 23.93 -16.91
N LYS A 7 -14.61 23.56 -16.22
CA LYS A 7 -14.56 23.10 -14.83
C LYS A 7 -13.94 21.71 -14.70
N LEU A 8 -14.17 20.83 -15.66
CA LEU A 8 -13.55 19.49 -15.67
C LEU A 8 -12.05 19.61 -15.97
N LEU A 9 -11.67 20.51 -16.89
CA LEU A 9 -10.26 20.78 -17.18
C LEU A 9 -9.52 21.32 -15.95
N ALA A 10 -10.13 22.24 -15.21
CA ALA A 10 -9.56 22.78 -13.98
C ALA A 10 -9.39 21.71 -12.89
N LEU A 11 -10.30 20.72 -12.82
CA LEU A 11 -10.15 19.59 -11.90
C LEU A 11 -8.98 18.67 -12.31
N ASP A 12 -8.80 18.42 -13.61
CA ASP A 12 -7.67 17.63 -14.10
C ASP A 12 -6.32 18.29 -13.75
N GLU A 13 -6.21 19.62 -13.93
CA GLU A 13 -5.01 20.37 -13.53
C GLU A 13 -4.75 20.29 -12.01
N GLN A 14 -5.79 20.34 -11.19
CA GLN A 14 -5.68 20.19 -9.74
C GLN A 14 -5.26 18.77 -9.34
N ILE A 15 -5.75 17.75 -10.05
CA ILE A 15 -5.33 16.36 -9.83
C ILE A 15 -3.84 16.22 -10.14
N ASP A 16 -3.36 16.78 -11.25
CA ASP A 16 -1.95 16.75 -11.61
C ASP A 16 -1.08 17.44 -10.54
N GLN A 17 -1.54 18.57 -9.99
CA GLN A 17 -0.84 19.25 -8.90
C GLN A 17 -0.79 18.38 -7.63
N ILE A 18 -1.91 17.76 -7.25
CA ILE A 18 -1.96 16.85 -6.10
C ILE A 18 -0.99 15.69 -6.29
N VAL A 19 -0.94 15.08 -7.48
CA VAL A 19 -0.02 13.99 -7.80
C VAL A 19 1.44 14.45 -7.72
N ALA A 20 1.75 15.63 -8.25
CA ALA A 20 3.09 16.20 -8.21
C ALA A 20 3.55 16.45 -6.76
N GLU A 21 2.68 17.01 -5.91
CA GLU A 21 2.97 17.22 -4.49
C GLU A 21 3.10 15.89 -3.74
N PHE A 22 2.18 14.96 -3.97
CA PHE A 22 2.16 13.64 -3.33
C PHE A 22 3.45 12.86 -3.60
N ILE A 23 3.96 12.87 -4.82
CA ILE A 23 5.20 12.18 -5.20
C ILE A 23 6.43 12.71 -4.44
N ASN A 24 6.40 13.98 -4.02
CA ASN A 24 7.49 14.63 -3.31
C ASN A 24 7.43 14.44 -1.79
N LEU A 25 6.41 13.74 -1.27
CA LEU A 25 6.29 13.45 0.15
C LEU A 25 7.44 12.56 0.67
N PRO A 26 7.88 12.77 1.91
CA PRO A 26 8.97 11.99 2.51
C PRO A 26 8.63 10.49 2.62
N GLU A 27 7.36 10.14 2.85
CA GLU A 27 6.87 8.76 2.90
C GLU A 27 7.04 8.06 1.54
N VAL A 28 6.69 8.74 0.45
CA VAL A 28 6.86 8.22 -0.92
C VAL A 28 8.34 8.07 -1.27
N THR A 29 9.17 9.02 -0.85
CA THR A 29 10.63 8.94 -1.02
C THR A 29 11.20 7.73 -0.27
N THR A 30 10.79 7.53 0.99
CA THR A 30 11.19 6.40 1.84
C THR A 30 10.79 5.07 1.22
N TYR A 31 9.55 4.96 0.73
CA TYR A 31 9.06 3.79 0.01
C TYR A 31 9.89 3.50 -1.25
N ARG A 32 10.23 4.52 -2.05
CA ARG A 32 11.06 4.35 -3.25
C ARG A 32 12.44 3.81 -2.92
N LEU A 33 13.08 4.32 -1.87
CA LEU A 33 14.39 3.84 -1.41
C LEU A 33 14.30 2.39 -0.91
N ALA A 34 13.32 2.06 -0.06
CA ALA A 34 13.10 0.70 0.41
C ALA A 34 12.86 -0.28 -0.75
N LYS A 35 12.09 0.14 -1.75
CA LYS A 35 11.83 -0.66 -2.96
C LYS A 35 13.10 -0.90 -3.80
N ILE A 36 13.97 0.10 -3.92
CA ILE A 36 15.26 -0.04 -4.60
C ILE A 36 16.13 -1.06 -3.88
N GLU A 37 16.28 -0.94 -2.56
CA GLU A 37 17.11 -1.85 -1.77
C GLU A 37 16.57 -3.28 -1.74
N PHE A 38 15.25 -3.43 -1.68
CA PHE A 38 14.57 -4.72 -1.83
C PHE A 38 14.84 -5.37 -3.20
N ASN A 39 14.77 -4.59 -4.29
CA ASN A 39 14.96 -5.11 -5.65
C ASN A 39 16.43 -5.43 -5.99
N LYS A 40 17.39 -4.77 -5.33
CA LYS A 40 18.83 -5.03 -5.51
C LYS A 40 19.26 -6.37 -4.91
N ASP A 41 18.49 -6.93 -3.98
CA ASP A 41 18.82 -8.19 -3.32
C ASP A 41 18.45 -9.40 -4.22
N HIS A 42 19.40 -9.81 -5.06
CA HIS A 42 19.19 -10.92 -5.99
C HIS A 42 18.82 -12.23 -5.30
N GLU A 43 19.39 -12.55 -4.14
CA GLU A 43 19.07 -13.78 -3.41
C GLU A 43 17.62 -13.76 -2.91
N LEU A 44 17.18 -12.63 -2.35
CA LEU A 44 15.80 -12.45 -1.93
C LEU A 44 14.83 -12.52 -3.13
N GLN A 45 15.18 -11.91 -4.26
CA GLN A 45 14.37 -11.99 -5.48
C GLN A 45 14.27 -13.41 -6.02
N ASP A 46 15.34 -14.20 -5.94
CA ASP A 46 15.34 -15.61 -6.34
C ASP A 46 14.42 -16.46 -5.46
N LYS A 47 14.52 -16.28 -4.14
CA LYS A 47 13.64 -16.92 -3.16
C LYS A 47 12.16 -16.58 -3.42
N LEU A 48 11.86 -15.32 -3.73
CA LEU A 48 10.51 -14.88 -4.09
C LEU A 48 10.02 -15.50 -5.40
N ARG A 49 10.86 -15.58 -6.43
CA ARG A 49 10.51 -16.23 -7.70
C ARG A 49 10.17 -17.71 -7.49
N LEU A 50 11.00 -18.43 -6.72
CA LEU A 50 10.76 -19.82 -6.39
C LEU A 50 9.43 -20.00 -5.63
N LEU A 51 9.20 -19.18 -4.60
CA LEU A 51 7.99 -19.24 -3.80
C LEU A 51 6.74 -18.96 -4.64
N ASN A 52 6.78 -17.93 -5.49
CA ASN A 52 5.65 -17.54 -6.35
C ASN A 52 5.33 -18.59 -7.41
N ALA A 53 6.35 -19.24 -7.99
CA ALA A 53 6.14 -20.32 -8.96
C ALA A 53 5.45 -21.56 -8.35
N GLN A 54 5.48 -21.70 -7.02
CA GLN A 54 4.94 -22.85 -6.30
C GLN A 54 3.89 -22.45 -5.25
N ALA A 55 3.27 -21.28 -5.42
CA ALA A 55 2.37 -20.68 -4.42
C ALA A 55 1.23 -21.62 -3.98
N ASP A 56 0.63 -22.34 -4.93
CA ASP A 56 -0.48 -23.27 -4.67
C ASP A 56 -0.08 -24.46 -3.78
N TYR A 57 1.22 -24.76 -3.69
CA TYR A 57 1.76 -25.89 -2.95
C TYR A 57 2.25 -25.52 -1.55
N ILE A 58 2.28 -24.23 -1.19
CA ILE A 58 2.79 -23.77 0.12
C ILE A 58 2.10 -24.48 1.28
N LEU A 59 0.78 -24.71 1.19
CA LEU A 59 0.02 -25.37 2.26
C LEU A 59 0.46 -26.81 2.53
N TYR A 60 0.97 -27.49 1.50
CA TYR A 60 1.27 -28.92 1.50
C TYR A 60 2.76 -29.24 1.63
N ARG A 61 3.64 -28.26 1.37
CA ARG A 61 5.09 -28.42 1.34
C ARG A 61 5.77 -27.67 2.48
N PRO A 62 6.30 -28.35 3.51
CA PRO A 62 6.91 -27.70 4.67
C PRO A 62 8.13 -26.83 4.29
N GLU A 63 8.89 -27.22 3.27
CA GLU A 63 10.02 -26.44 2.76
C GLU A 63 9.59 -25.07 2.21
N LEU A 64 8.43 -24.98 1.56
CA LEU A 64 7.90 -23.72 1.04
C LEU A 64 7.35 -22.82 2.14
N LYS A 65 6.77 -23.40 3.20
CA LYS A 65 6.39 -22.62 4.40
C LYS A 65 7.61 -22.03 5.10
N GLN A 66 8.70 -22.80 5.18
CA GLN A 66 9.94 -22.32 5.76
C GLN A 66 10.54 -21.18 4.92
N LEU A 67 10.58 -21.35 3.59
CA LEU A 67 11.01 -20.31 2.65
C LEU A 67 10.16 -19.03 2.77
N GLN A 68 8.83 -19.18 2.86
CA GLN A 68 7.92 -18.06 3.06
C GLN A 68 8.22 -17.32 4.37
N LYS A 69 8.44 -18.07 5.47
CA LYS A 69 8.80 -17.48 6.76
C LYS A 69 10.11 -16.70 6.67
N GLU A 70 11.13 -17.29 6.05
CA GLU A 70 12.45 -16.65 5.86
C GLU A 70 12.32 -15.33 5.11
N ILE A 71 11.56 -15.31 4.01
CA ILE A 71 11.27 -14.10 3.23
C ILE A 71 10.56 -13.06 4.10
N ILE A 72 9.49 -13.44 4.80
CA ILE A 72 8.71 -12.50 5.63
C ILE A 72 9.55 -11.91 6.76
N THR A 73 10.49 -12.67 7.32
CA THR A 73 11.40 -12.19 8.38
C THR A 73 12.60 -11.38 7.87
N ASN A 74 12.76 -11.22 6.56
CA ASN A 74 13.86 -10.45 5.99
C ASN A 74 13.67 -8.95 6.26
N ASP A 75 14.72 -8.29 6.76
CA ASP A 75 14.68 -6.86 7.11
C ASP A 75 14.26 -5.95 5.95
N LYS A 76 14.64 -6.29 4.71
CA LYS A 76 14.26 -5.49 3.52
C LYS A 76 12.80 -5.67 3.17
N VAL A 77 12.24 -6.87 3.35
CA VAL A 77 10.80 -7.11 3.21
C VAL A 77 10.03 -6.33 4.27
N TYR A 78 10.50 -6.38 5.51
CA TYR A 78 9.90 -5.63 6.60
C TYR A 78 9.94 -4.12 6.36
N ALA A 79 11.10 -3.57 6.00
CA ALA A 79 11.26 -2.15 5.69
C ALA A 79 10.38 -1.70 4.52
N LEU A 80 10.28 -2.51 3.47
CA LEU A 80 9.38 -2.23 2.34
C LEU A 80 7.91 -2.23 2.77
N LYS A 81 7.49 -3.19 3.60
CA LYS A 81 6.11 -3.28 4.09
C LYS A 81 5.73 -2.15 5.04
N LEU A 82 6.67 -1.69 5.87
CA LEU A 82 6.44 -0.53 6.71
C LEU A 82 6.28 0.73 5.85
N ALA A 83 7.20 0.98 4.92
CA ALA A 83 7.11 2.15 4.05
C ALA A 83 5.89 2.12 3.11
N GLU A 84 5.47 0.93 2.67
CA GLU A 84 4.21 0.75 1.91
C GLU A 84 2.99 1.11 2.76
N ASN A 85 3.01 0.75 4.06
CA ASN A 85 1.94 1.13 4.98
C ASN A 85 1.87 2.65 5.17
N ASP A 86 3.01 3.33 5.33
CA ASP A 86 3.05 4.78 5.52
C ASP A 86 2.46 5.51 4.29
N VAL A 87 2.82 5.09 3.08
CA VAL A 87 2.24 5.63 1.84
C VAL A 87 0.72 5.39 1.77
N GLN A 88 0.27 4.19 2.18
CA GLN A 88 -1.15 3.86 2.23
C GLN A 88 -1.92 4.73 3.23
N VAL A 89 -1.31 5.10 4.37
CA VAL A 89 -1.92 6.01 5.35
C VAL A 89 -2.16 7.37 4.70
N VAL A 90 -1.14 7.94 4.06
CA VAL A 90 -1.24 9.23 3.38
C VAL A 90 -2.30 9.20 2.28
N LEU A 91 -2.36 8.14 1.46
CA LEU A 91 -3.38 7.97 0.43
C LEU A 91 -4.79 7.87 1.03
N SER A 92 -4.94 7.18 2.15
CA SER A 92 -6.23 7.03 2.84
C SER A 92 -6.72 8.38 3.36
N GLU A 93 -5.84 9.15 4.00
CA GLU A 93 -6.16 10.50 4.47
C GLU A 93 -6.51 11.46 3.33
N LEU A 94 -5.76 11.41 2.22
CA LEU A 94 -6.06 12.22 1.03
C LEU A 94 -7.44 11.87 0.48
N THR A 95 -7.73 10.57 0.34
CA THR A 95 -9.03 10.07 -0.14
C THR A 95 -10.16 10.52 0.78
N GLU A 96 -9.96 10.44 2.10
CA GLU A 96 -10.93 10.90 3.11
C GLU A 96 -11.23 12.38 2.99
N ARG A 97 -10.19 13.21 2.80
CA ARG A 97 -10.36 14.66 2.61
C ARG A 97 -11.12 14.98 1.33
N ILE A 98 -10.84 14.28 0.23
CA ILE A 98 -11.55 14.47 -1.05
C ILE A 98 -13.01 14.04 -0.92
N ALA A 99 -13.29 12.89 -0.33
CA ALA A 99 -14.68 12.44 -0.19
C ALA A 99 -15.50 13.38 0.70
N ARG A 100 -14.94 13.83 1.83
CA ARG A 100 -15.61 14.78 2.74
C ARG A 100 -15.87 16.14 2.11
N SER A 101 -15.05 16.59 1.16
CA SER A 101 -15.33 17.84 0.44
C SER A 101 -16.56 17.72 -0.49
N ILE A 102 -16.94 16.49 -0.87
CA ILE A 102 -18.11 16.20 -1.70
C ILE A 102 -19.32 15.85 -0.82
N SER A 103 -19.15 14.97 0.16
CA SER A 103 -20.22 14.56 1.08
C SER A 103 -19.67 13.85 2.32
N ASP A 104 -20.22 14.20 3.48
CA ASP A 104 -19.93 13.51 4.75
C ASP A 104 -20.46 12.07 4.83
N HIS A 105 -21.27 11.64 3.85
CA HIS A 105 -21.88 10.30 3.84
C HIS A 105 -21.12 9.28 2.99
N ILE A 106 -20.05 9.69 2.31
CA ILE A 106 -19.22 8.77 1.53
C ILE A 106 -18.32 7.98 2.49
N TYR A 107 -18.55 6.67 2.59
CA TYR A 107 -17.68 5.77 3.33
C TYR A 107 -16.42 5.42 2.51
N ILE A 108 -15.25 5.46 3.17
CA ILE A 108 -13.97 5.04 2.57
C ILE A 108 -13.41 3.88 3.36
N ASP A 109 -13.07 2.82 2.63
CA ASP A 109 -12.29 1.71 3.16
C ASP A 109 -10.79 2.01 2.97
N GLU A 110 -10.12 2.36 4.08
CA GLU A 110 -8.70 2.71 4.10
C GLU A 110 -7.78 1.52 3.76
N ASN A 111 -8.28 0.28 3.88
CA ASN A 111 -7.54 -0.96 3.57
C ASN A 111 -6.11 -1.03 4.18
N LEU A 112 -5.91 -0.41 5.35
CA LEU A 112 -4.60 -0.29 5.99
C LEU A 112 -4.16 -1.61 6.64
N PRO A 113 -3.09 -2.28 6.15
CA PRO A 113 -2.68 -3.59 6.65
C PRO A 113 -2.27 -3.60 8.12
N LEU A 114 -1.64 -2.52 8.60
CA LEU A 114 -1.07 -2.43 9.95
C LEU A 114 -1.94 -1.63 10.94
N LYS A 115 -3.02 -0.98 10.49
CA LYS A 115 -3.98 -0.28 11.38
C LYS A 115 -4.91 -1.27 12.11
N GLY A 116 -4.95 -2.53 11.68
CA GLY A 116 -5.88 -3.58 12.13
C GLY A 116 -5.59 -4.26 13.49
N GLY A 117 -4.88 -3.61 14.41
CA GLY A 117 -4.57 -4.14 15.74
C GLY A 117 -5.72 -4.13 16.77
N SER A 118 -6.86 -3.49 16.47
CA SER A 118 -7.99 -3.39 17.42
C SER A 118 -9.20 -4.21 16.95
N ARG A 119 -9.03 -5.52 16.78
CA ARG A 119 -10.16 -6.47 16.66
C ARG A 119 -10.72 -6.93 18.02
N HIS A 120 -10.32 -6.28 19.12
CA HIS A 120 -10.79 -6.60 20.48
C HIS A 120 -11.94 -5.73 21.02
N ASP A 121 -12.52 -4.81 20.25
CA ASP A 121 -13.63 -3.96 20.74
C ASP A 121 -15.04 -4.38 20.31
N ARG A 122 -15.20 -5.52 19.61
CA ARG A 122 -16.53 -5.99 19.17
C ARG A 122 -17.30 -6.87 20.16
N HIS A 123 -16.88 -6.96 21.43
CA HIS A 123 -17.51 -7.86 22.40
C HIS A 123 -18.19 -7.22 23.63
N HIS A 124 -18.33 -5.90 23.69
CA HIS A 124 -19.09 -5.26 24.77
C HIS A 124 -20.15 -4.26 24.26
N ARG A 125 -21.23 -4.80 23.70
CA ARG A 125 -22.57 -4.20 23.81
C ARG A 125 -23.59 -5.33 23.89
N LYS A 126 -23.89 -5.74 25.11
CA LYS A 126 -25.18 -6.33 25.49
C LYS A 126 -25.92 -5.29 26.30
#